data_AF-A0A2M8L2C9-F1
#
_entry.id   AF-A0A2M8L2C9-F1
#
_cell.length_a   1.000
_cell.length_b   1.000
_cell.length_c   1.000
_cell.angle_alpha   90.00
_cell.angle_beta   90.00
_cell.angle_gamma   90.00
#
_symmetry.space_group_name_H-M   'P 1'
#
loop_
_entity.id
_entity.type
_entity.pdbx_description
1 polymer ?
#
loop_
_entity_poly.entity_id
_entity_poly.type
_entity_poly.pdbx_seq_one_letter_code
_entity_poly.pdbx_strand_id
1 'polypeptide(L)'
;MYAEGLAISSYDKTNKSETPFDILKKNNGYNEVYGYFLETCEKMNLKAAFTTSADIIGPGFCRSFWIYKNSKWVKVNSSCYSKLIFDKFSPKRKGTKARRELLFSNKEIKPFNNPDLYNLFFDKQKTFDNLSDYAIPTVTVGENTLENMNVACQKLVDLMQIHLGINDFSSDVIMKDKFGSGGNGIYKFRINDRARMVSVAKKHPKSTYIIQPFVKFDTGFLFKDNLESADIRLIFLGGKIVQSYIRVAKTGDFRCNE
;
A
#
# COMPACT_ATOMS: atom_id res chain seq x y z
N MET A 1 4.38 -4.59 -1.51
CA MET A 1 3.48 -5.41 -0.67
C MET A 1 4.30 -5.93 0.50
N TYR A 2 4.10 -5.42 1.72
CA TYR A 2 4.91 -5.79 2.88
C TYR A 2 4.53 -7.18 3.42
N ALA A 3 5.39 -8.16 3.17
CA ALA A 3 5.19 -9.56 3.54
C ALA A 3 6.32 -10.05 4.46
N GLU A 4 6.07 -11.15 5.16
CA GLU A 4 6.97 -11.78 6.14
C GLU A 4 8.40 -12.05 5.61
N GLY A 5 8.56 -12.23 4.29
CA GLY A 5 9.86 -12.49 3.65
C GLY A 5 10.53 -11.28 3.01
N LEU A 6 10.02 -10.06 3.21
CA LEU A 6 10.69 -8.85 2.68
C LEU A 6 11.92 -8.47 3.50
N ALA A 7 11.82 -8.61 4.82
CA ALA A 7 12.88 -8.28 5.75
C ALA A 7 13.36 -9.55 6.45
N ILE A 8 14.64 -9.60 6.73
CA ILE A 8 15.32 -10.69 7.41
C ILE A 8 15.11 -10.50 8.91
N SER A 9 14.62 -11.55 9.57
CA SER A 9 14.50 -11.59 11.02
C SER A 9 15.87 -11.47 11.67
N SER A 10 15.97 -10.71 12.76
CA SER A 10 17.23 -10.63 13.50
C SER A 10 17.53 -11.93 14.29
N TYR A 11 16.54 -12.81 14.42
CA TYR A 11 16.67 -14.15 15.00
C TYR A 11 17.32 -15.16 14.03
N ASP A 12 17.33 -14.86 12.73
CA ASP A 12 17.89 -15.74 11.71
C ASP A 12 19.41 -15.90 11.90
N LYS A 13 19.85 -17.12 12.24
CA LYS A 13 21.27 -17.46 12.47
C LYS A 13 21.99 -17.92 11.21
N THR A 14 21.27 -18.35 10.17
CA THR A 14 21.88 -18.85 8.93
C THR A 14 22.16 -17.71 7.97
N ASN A 15 21.34 -16.66 8.03
CA ASN A 15 21.50 -15.48 7.19
C ASN A 15 22.57 -14.52 7.76
N LYS A 16 23.67 -14.38 7.02
CA LYS A 16 24.80 -13.49 7.32
C LYS A 16 24.57 -12.02 6.94
N SER A 17 23.35 -11.65 6.52
CA SER A 17 23.05 -10.27 6.16
C SER A 17 23.26 -9.34 7.35
N GLU A 18 23.95 -8.23 7.08
CA GLU A 18 24.22 -7.17 8.05
C GLU A 18 23.07 -6.17 8.15
N THR A 19 22.05 -6.30 7.29
CA THR A 19 20.94 -5.35 7.18
C THR A 19 19.58 -6.06 7.19
N PRO A 20 18.51 -5.41 7.64
CA PRO A 20 17.17 -6.02 7.65
C PRO A 20 16.66 -6.32 6.24
N PHE A 21 17.02 -5.53 5.24
CA PHE A 21 16.68 -5.79 3.84
C PHE A 21 17.95 -6.20 3.10
N ASP A 22 17.89 -7.31 2.38
CA ASP A 22 19.03 -7.83 1.61
C ASP A 22 19.47 -6.82 0.54
N ILE A 23 20.75 -6.44 0.56
CA ILE A 23 21.34 -5.46 -0.36
C ILE A 23 21.24 -5.88 -1.83
N LEU A 24 21.18 -7.18 -2.10
CA LEU A 24 21.06 -7.72 -3.45
C LEU A 24 19.62 -7.73 -3.98
N LYS A 25 18.64 -7.43 -3.12
CA LYS A 25 17.21 -7.42 -3.49
C LYS A 25 16.73 -6.02 -3.81
N LYS A 26 15.71 -5.93 -4.66
CA LYS A 26 15.04 -4.69 -5.09
C LYS A 26 14.51 -3.79 -3.96
N ASN A 27 14.40 -4.31 -2.74
CA ASN A 27 13.85 -3.59 -1.59
C ASN A 27 14.95 -3.03 -0.66
N ASN A 28 16.22 -3.06 -1.07
CA ASN A 28 17.35 -2.62 -0.25
C ASN A 28 17.25 -1.16 0.22
N GLY A 29 16.60 -0.28 -0.55
CA GLY A 29 16.41 1.13 -0.19
C GLY A 29 15.59 1.32 1.10
N TYR A 30 14.86 0.31 1.55
CA TYR A 30 14.23 0.35 2.87
C TYR A 30 15.24 0.38 4.03
N ASN A 31 16.47 -0.10 3.84
CA ASN A 31 17.52 0.04 4.85
C ASN A 31 17.83 1.51 5.15
N GLU A 32 17.86 2.36 4.13
CA GLU A 32 18.10 3.81 4.30
C GLU A 32 16.89 4.47 4.93
N VAL A 33 15.68 4.19 4.42
CA VAL A 33 14.45 4.80 4.93
C VAL A 33 14.19 4.46 6.40
N TYR A 34 14.29 3.18 6.78
CA TYR A 34 14.11 2.79 8.17
C TYR A 34 15.30 3.16 9.06
N GLY A 35 16.52 3.21 8.50
CA GLY A 35 17.70 3.70 9.22
C GLY A 35 17.55 5.17 9.61
N TYR A 36 17.19 6.01 8.64
CA TYR A 36 16.88 7.44 8.86
C TYR A 36 15.76 7.63 9.89
N PHE A 37 14.69 6.84 9.82
CA PHE A 37 13.59 6.90 10.78
C PHE A 37 14.04 6.57 12.21
N LEU A 38 14.84 5.52 12.40
CA LEU A 38 15.35 5.13 13.71
C LEU A 38 16.36 6.16 14.26
N GLU A 39 17.22 6.71 13.41
CA GLU A 39 18.15 7.78 13.79
C GLU A 39 17.39 9.06 14.19
N THR A 40 16.30 9.38 13.49
CA THR A 40 15.42 10.50 13.84
C THR A 40 14.74 10.27 15.19
N CYS A 41 14.25 9.05 15.45
CA CYS A 41 13.72 8.67 16.76
C CYS A 41 14.76 8.89 17.87
N GLU A 42 16.00 8.44 17.66
CA GLU A 42 17.10 8.62 18.62
C GLU A 42 17.40 10.10 18.89
N LYS A 43 17.47 10.94 17.84
CA LYS A 43 17.63 12.40 17.96
C LYS A 43 16.50 13.06 18.75
N MET A 44 15.29 12.46 18.74
CA MET A 44 14.14 12.90 19.52
C MET A 44 14.05 12.24 20.91
N ASN A 45 15.12 11.57 21.37
CA ASN A 45 15.17 10.82 22.63
C ASN A 45 14.14 9.68 22.73
N LEU A 46 13.72 9.11 21.59
CA LEU A 46 12.83 7.96 21.52
C LEU A 46 13.62 6.67 21.35
N LYS A 47 13.29 5.66 22.14
CA LYS A 47 13.78 4.29 21.95
C LYS A 47 12.91 3.59 20.92
N ALA A 48 13.49 3.29 19.76
CA ALA A 48 12.80 2.60 18.67
C ALA A 48 13.64 1.43 18.14
N ALA A 49 12.97 0.44 17.58
CA ALA A 49 13.58 -0.72 16.97
C ALA A 49 12.77 -1.17 15.76
N PHE A 50 13.44 -1.77 14.78
CA PHE A 50 12.79 -2.41 13.64
C PHE A 50 12.65 -3.90 13.90
N THR A 51 11.49 -4.49 13.62
CA THR A 51 11.27 -5.93 13.75
C THR A 51 10.43 -6.44 12.60
N THR A 52 10.33 -7.76 12.46
CA THR A 52 9.59 -8.42 11.39
C THR A 52 8.35 -9.11 11.92
N SER A 53 7.35 -9.34 11.06
CA SER A 53 6.17 -10.11 11.44
C SER A 53 6.48 -11.57 11.77
N ALA A 54 7.67 -12.08 11.42
CA ALA A 54 8.16 -13.40 11.82
C ALA A 54 8.60 -13.44 13.29
N ASP A 55 8.85 -12.28 13.89
CA ASP A 55 9.36 -12.16 15.26
C ASP A 55 8.26 -11.93 16.30
N ILE A 56 7.01 -11.70 15.88
CA ILE A 56 5.87 -11.52 16.79
C ILE A 56 5.65 -12.80 17.59
N ILE A 57 5.73 -12.69 18.92
CA ILE A 57 5.54 -13.79 19.87
C ILE A 57 4.44 -13.51 20.90
N GLY A 58 3.90 -12.29 20.93
CA GLY A 58 2.86 -11.90 21.89
C GLY A 58 2.39 -10.46 21.69
N PRO A 59 1.44 -9.99 22.53
CA PRO A 59 0.95 -8.62 22.48
C PRO A 59 2.06 -7.62 22.76
N GLY A 60 2.42 -6.82 21.74
CA GLY A 60 3.54 -5.89 21.80
C GLY A 60 4.93 -6.52 21.86
N PHE A 61 5.04 -7.86 21.89
CA PHE A 61 6.31 -8.57 22.05
C PHE A 61 6.84 -9.13 20.74
N CYS A 62 8.11 -8.91 20.49
CA CYS A 62 8.87 -9.58 19.43
C CYS A 62 10.08 -10.29 20.03
N ARG A 63 10.45 -11.46 19.49
CA ARG A 63 11.58 -12.27 19.98
C ARG A 63 12.95 -11.70 19.64
N SER A 64 13.00 -10.81 18.66
CA SER A 64 14.23 -10.27 18.10
C SER A 64 13.95 -8.96 17.37
N PHE A 65 14.96 -8.08 17.26
CA PHE A 65 14.86 -6.82 16.58
C PHE A 65 16.20 -6.32 16.03
N TRP A 66 16.11 -5.33 15.15
CA TRP A 66 17.22 -4.57 14.62
C TRP A 66 17.20 -3.16 15.23
N ILE A 67 18.39 -2.64 15.50
CA ILE A 67 18.59 -1.21 15.83
C ILE A 67 19.48 -0.59 14.76
N TYR A 68 19.43 0.74 14.65
CA TYR A 68 20.31 1.51 13.79
C TYR A 68 21.11 2.48 14.67
N LYS A 69 22.44 2.33 14.69
CA LYS A 69 23.35 3.12 15.54
C LYS A 69 24.61 3.45 14.76
N ASN A 70 25.11 4.68 14.89
CA ASN A 70 26.33 5.13 14.21
C ASN A 70 26.31 4.80 12.71
N SER A 71 25.17 5.06 12.05
CA SER A 71 24.92 4.76 10.64
C SER A 71 25.02 3.28 10.25
N LYS A 72 24.86 2.35 11.21
CA LYS A 72 24.94 0.90 10.99
C LYS A 72 23.75 0.16 11.58
N TRP A 73 23.30 -0.85 10.84
CA TRP A 73 22.32 -1.82 11.33
C TRP A 73 23.00 -2.80 12.29
N VAL A 74 22.36 -3.05 13.43
CA VAL A 74 22.84 -3.98 14.44
C VAL A 74 21.74 -4.99 14.75
N LYS A 75 22.09 -6.27 14.64
CA LYS A 75 21.22 -7.40 14.91
C LYS A 75 21.14 -7.63 16.43
N VAL A 76 19.93 -7.65 16.99
CA VAL A 76 19.72 -7.91 18.42
C VAL A 76 18.83 -9.14 18.60
N ASN A 77 19.48 -10.25 18.95
CA ASN A 77 18.81 -11.52 19.20
C ASN A 77 18.33 -11.60 20.66
N SER A 78 17.43 -10.69 21.03
CA SER A 78 16.76 -10.69 22.33
C SER A 78 15.32 -10.22 22.18
N SER A 79 14.47 -10.61 23.13
CA SER A 79 13.09 -10.14 23.14
C SER A 79 13.01 -8.62 23.36
N CYS A 80 11.98 -8.01 22.77
CA CYS A 80 11.63 -6.61 22.97
C CYS A 80 10.12 -6.43 23.10
N TYR A 81 9.74 -5.28 23.65
CA TYR A 81 8.37 -4.90 23.89
C TYR A 81 8.13 -3.44 23.53
N SER A 82 6.97 -3.11 22.97
CA SER A 82 6.51 -1.74 22.83
C SER A 82 5.00 -1.62 22.98
N LYS A 83 4.56 -0.53 23.63
CA LYS A 83 3.15 -0.12 23.68
C LYS A 83 2.71 0.64 22.42
N LEU A 84 3.64 1.22 21.67
CA LEU A 84 3.34 1.96 20.44
C LEU A 84 4.02 1.29 19.25
N ILE A 85 3.23 0.93 18.24
CA ILE A 85 3.70 0.15 17.10
C ILE A 85 3.42 0.90 15.80
N PHE A 86 4.49 1.28 15.10
CA PHE A 86 4.39 1.73 13.72
C PHE A 86 4.36 0.51 12.79
N ASP A 87 3.16 0.01 12.47
CA ASP A 87 3.02 -1.13 11.57
C ASP A 87 2.78 -0.69 10.12
N LYS A 88 3.65 -1.17 9.21
CA LYS A 88 3.36 -1.25 7.76
C LYS A 88 2.79 -2.61 7.37
N PHE A 89 2.07 -3.24 8.29
CA PHE A 89 1.67 -4.64 8.19
C PHE A 89 0.36 -4.77 7.42
N SER A 90 0.40 -5.36 6.22
CA SER A 90 -0.78 -5.57 5.35
C SER A 90 -1.11 -7.06 5.20
N PRO A 91 -1.71 -7.69 6.23
CA PRO A 91 -1.87 -9.14 6.27
C PRO A 91 -2.91 -9.64 5.26
N LYS A 92 -2.44 -10.30 4.19
CA LYS A 92 -3.33 -10.94 3.19
C LYS A 92 -3.69 -12.39 3.53
N ARG A 93 -2.82 -13.12 4.26
CA ARG A 93 -2.97 -14.55 4.55
C ARG A 93 -3.47 -14.78 5.97
N LYS A 94 -4.19 -15.89 6.20
CA LYS A 94 -4.70 -16.29 7.52
C LYS A 94 -3.63 -16.23 8.62
N GLY A 95 -2.45 -16.80 8.36
CA GLY A 95 -1.33 -16.77 9.32
C GLY A 95 -0.84 -15.36 9.66
N THR A 96 -0.67 -14.50 8.65
CA THR A 96 -0.27 -13.09 8.88
C THR A 96 -1.36 -12.28 9.60
N LYS A 97 -2.65 -12.60 9.39
CA LYS A 97 -3.76 -11.97 10.10
C LYS A 97 -3.74 -12.34 11.58
N ALA A 98 -3.62 -13.64 11.88
CA ALA A 98 -3.52 -14.15 13.25
C ALA A 98 -2.33 -13.53 14.01
N ARG A 99 -1.18 -13.31 13.36
CA ARG A 99 -0.05 -12.62 14.01
C ARG A 99 -0.32 -11.14 14.26
N ARG A 100 -1.05 -10.46 13.38
CA ARG A 100 -1.45 -9.06 13.63
C ARG A 100 -2.40 -8.98 14.81
N GLU A 101 -3.38 -9.88 14.85
CA GLU A 101 -4.33 -10.01 15.95
C GLU A 101 -3.60 -10.30 17.26
N LEU A 102 -2.62 -11.21 17.26
CA LEU A 102 -1.77 -11.47 18.43
C LEU A 102 -1.02 -10.22 18.89
N LEU A 103 -0.38 -9.49 17.96
CA LEU A 103 0.42 -8.30 18.27
C LEU A 103 -0.40 -7.21 18.97
N PHE A 104 -1.67 -7.07 18.59
CA PHE A 104 -2.61 -6.07 19.11
C PHE A 104 -3.71 -6.68 20.01
N SER A 105 -3.49 -7.90 20.54
CA SER A 105 -4.49 -8.60 21.37
C SER A 105 -4.67 -7.96 22.75
N ASN A 106 -3.73 -7.12 23.19
CA ASN A 106 -3.84 -6.32 24.40
C ASN A 106 -4.13 -4.86 24.05
N LYS A 107 -5.16 -4.29 24.70
CA LYS A 107 -5.64 -2.90 24.49
C LYS A 107 -4.62 -1.81 24.85
N GLU A 108 -3.61 -2.13 25.67
CA GLU A 108 -2.50 -1.21 25.95
C GLU A 108 -1.57 -1.01 24.74
N ILE A 109 -1.60 -1.93 23.77
CA ILE A 109 -0.76 -1.88 22.58
C ILE A 109 -1.50 -1.11 21.50
N LYS A 110 -0.97 0.06 21.16
CA LYS A 110 -1.58 1.00 20.22
C LYS A 110 -0.85 0.96 18.87
N PRO A 111 -1.56 0.73 17.76
CA PRO A 111 -1.00 1.01 16.44
C PRO A 111 -0.84 2.52 16.28
N PHE A 112 0.17 2.92 15.51
CA PHE A 112 0.41 4.31 15.16
C PHE A 112 -0.73 4.88 14.30
N ASN A 113 -1.20 4.09 13.33
CA ASN A 113 -2.35 4.46 12.51
C ASN A 113 -3.64 4.10 13.24
N ASN A 114 -4.63 5.00 13.18
CA ASN A 114 -5.98 4.70 13.67
C ASN A 114 -6.53 3.44 12.95
N PRO A 115 -6.96 2.39 13.67
CA PRO A 115 -7.43 1.14 13.07
C PRO A 115 -8.63 1.32 12.13
N ASP A 116 -9.56 2.21 12.47
CA ASP A 116 -10.78 2.44 11.70
C ASP A 116 -10.44 3.12 10.37
N LEU A 117 -9.57 4.13 10.40
CA LEU A 117 -9.04 4.77 9.19
C LEU A 117 -8.27 3.76 8.34
N TYR A 118 -7.40 2.94 8.95
CA TYR A 118 -6.69 1.89 8.23
C TYR A 118 -7.67 0.94 7.52
N ASN A 119 -8.70 0.46 8.24
CA ASN A 119 -9.70 -0.45 7.69
C ASN A 119 -10.56 0.19 6.58
N LEU A 120 -10.85 1.48 6.69
CA LEU A 120 -11.57 2.24 5.67
C LEU A 120 -10.77 2.32 4.36
N PHE A 121 -9.48 2.69 4.45
CA PHE A 121 -8.63 2.91 3.26
C PHE A 121 -7.98 1.63 2.71
N PHE A 122 -7.94 0.55 3.49
CA PHE A 122 -7.40 -0.73 3.03
C PHE A 122 -8.27 -1.40 1.95
N ASP A 123 -9.58 -1.16 2.00
CA ASP A 123 -10.56 -1.62 1.02
C ASP A 123 -11.00 -0.44 0.15
N LYS A 124 -10.59 -0.45 -1.13
CA LYS A 124 -10.89 0.65 -2.07
C LYS A 124 -12.39 0.80 -2.36
N GLN A 125 -13.16 -0.29 -2.34
CA GLN A 125 -14.61 -0.20 -2.49
C GLN A 125 -15.21 0.46 -1.25
N LYS A 126 -14.80 0.00 -0.06
CA LYS A 126 -15.29 0.59 1.19
C LYS A 126 -14.95 2.08 1.30
N THR A 127 -13.77 2.49 0.83
CA THR A 127 -13.41 3.91 0.74
C THR A 127 -14.42 4.68 -0.09
N PHE A 128 -14.75 4.20 -1.30
CA PHE A 128 -15.74 4.84 -2.16
C PHE A 128 -17.14 4.83 -1.53
N ASP A 129 -17.59 3.71 -0.96
CA ASP A 129 -18.92 3.58 -0.35
C ASP A 129 -19.14 4.57 0.81
N ASN A 130 -18.08 4.99 1.51
CA ASN A 130 -18.16 5.90 2.66
C ASN A 130 -17.77 7.35 2.32
N LEU A 131 -17.05 7.58 1.23
CA LEU A 131 -16.48 8.89 0.86
C LEU A 131 -16.71 9.18 -0.63
N SER A 132 -17.88 8.81 -1.17
CA SER A 132 -18.19 8.89 -2.60
C SER A 132 -17.99 10.29 -3.18
N ASP A 133 -18.28 11.33 -2.39
CA ASP A 133 -18.16 12.73 -2.82
C ASP A 133 -16.70 13.18 -3.02
N TYR A 134 -15.75 12.44 -2.45
CA TYR A 134 -14.32 12.73 -2.47
C TYR A 134 -13.50 11.65 -3.19
N ALA A 135 -14.15 10.58 -3.67
CA ALA A 135 -13.51 9.41 -4.21
C ALA A 135 -13.89 9.20 -5.67
N ILE A 136 -12.95 8.64 -6.43
CA ILE A 136 -13.20 8.25 -7.82
C ILE A 136 -14.26 7.13 -7.84
N PRO A 137 -15.26 7.18 -8.75
CA PRO A 137 -16.22 6.10 -8.96
C PRO A 137 -15.58 4.72 -8.95
N THR A 138 -16.02 3.85 -8.05
CA THR A 138 -15.38 2.54 -7.83
C THR A 138 -16.41 1.43 -7.82
N VAL A 139 -16.15 0.39 -8.62
CA VAL A 139 -17.02 -0.78 -8.71
C VAL A 139 -16.20 -2.05 -8.51
N THR A 140 -16.62 -2.89 -7.57
CA THR A 140 -16.06 -4.23 -7.38
C THR A 140 -16.55 -5.13 -8.51
N VAL A 141 -15.62 -5.79 -9.17
CA VAL A 141 -15.94 -6.86 -10.13
C VAL A 141 -16.29 -8.10 -9.31
N GLY A 142 -17.41 -8.75 -9.67
CA GLY A 142 -17.80 -10.03 -9.08
C GLY A 142 -16.85 -11.15 -9.48
N GLU A 143 -17.39 -12.31 -9.85
CA GLU A 143 -16.54 -13.37 -10.39
C GLU A 143 -15.87 -12.93 -11.70
N ASN A 144 -14.75 -13.54 -12.04
CA ASN A 144 -13.97 -13.21 -13.24
C ASN A 144 -14.63 -13.78 -14.53
N THR A 145 -15.90 -13.45 -14.74
CA THR A 145 -16.74 -13.83 -15.87
C THR A 145 -17.06 -12.61 -16.73
N LEU A 146 -17.42 -12.84 -18.00
CA LEU A 146 -17.80 -11.77 -18.92
C LEU A 146 -19.07 -11.05 -18.46
N GLU A 147 -20.04 -11.80 -17.94
CA GLU A 147 -21.29 -11.25 -17.39
C GLU A 147 -21.02 -10.29 -16.23
N ASN A 148 -20.26 -10.71 -15.22
CA ASN A 148 -19.93 -9.85 -14.08
C ASN A 148 -19.09 -8.64 -14.49
N MET A 149 -18.21 -8.79 -15.49
CA MET A 149 -17.45 -7.66 -16.05
C MET A 149 -18.37 -6.67 -16.78
N ASN A 150 -19.35 -7.17 -17.55
CA ASN A 150 -20.35 -6.33 -18.20
C ASN A 150 -21.16 -5.52 -17.17
N VAL A 151 -21.66 -6.18 -16.13
CA VAL A 151 -22.41 -5.54 -15.05
C VAL A 151 -21.56 -4.49 -14.34
N ALA A 152 -20.30 -4.82 -14.01
CA ALA A 152 -19.41 -3.88 -13.36
C ALA A 152 -19.13 -2.65 -14.24
N CYS A 153 -18.81 -2.84 -15.53
CA CYS A 153 -18.57 -1.74 -16.45
C CYS A 153 -19.81 -0.85 -16.62
N GLN A 154 -21.01 -1.44 -16.70
CA GLN A 154 -22.24 -0.64 -16.80
C GLN A 154 -22.46 0.20 -15.54
N LYS A 155 -22.35 -0.41 -14.36
CA LYS A 155 -22.44 0.32 -13.08
C LYS A 155 -21.41 1.45 -13.00
N LEU A 156 -20.21 1.24 -13.53
CA LEU A 156 -19.18 2.27 -13.57
C LEU A 156 -19.62 3.46 -14.44
N VAL A 157 -20.18 3.19 -15.62
CA VAL A 157 -20.73 4.24 -16.50
C VAL A 157 -21.82 5.02 -15.78
N ASP A 158 -22.75 4.32 -15.14
CA ASP A 158 -23.87 4.95 -14.43
C ASP A 158 -23.37 5.86 -13.29
N LEU A 159 -22.37 5.39 -12.52
CA LEU A 159 -21.75 6.20 -11.46
C LEU A 159 -20.99 7.42 -12.02
N MET A 160 -20.32 7.29 -13.17
CA MET A 160 -19.63 8.42 -13.80
C MET A 160 -20.62 9.49 -14.27
N GLN A 161 -21.79 9.09 -14.76
CA GLN A 161 -22.80 10.03 -15.29
C GLN A 161 -23.40 10.94 -14.23
N ILE A 162 -23.48 10.47 -12.98
CA ILE A 162 -24.02 11.25 -11.86
C ILE A 162 -22.94 11.96 -11.02
N HIS A 163 -21.67 11.76 -11.35
CA HIS A 163 -20.55 12.32 -10.59
C HIS A 163 -20.30 13.79 -10.99
N LEU A 164 -20.08 14.66 -10.00
CA LEU A 164 -19.87 16.10 -10.21
C LEU A 164 -18.69 16.41 -11.16
N GLY A 165 -17.63 15.60 -11.08
CA GLY A 165 -16.43 15.67 -11.93
C GLY A 165 -16.46 14.81 -13.20
N ILE A 166 -17.61 14.60 -13.85
CA ILE A 166 -17.73 13.73 -15.04
C ILE A 166 -16.68 14.05 -16.14
N ASN A 167 -16.37 15.34 -16.31
CA ASN A 167 -15.42 15.80 -17.33
C ASN A 167 -13.97 15.38 -17.05
N ASP A 168 -13.64 15.06 -15.79
CA ASP A 168 -12.32 14.62 -15.36
C ASP A 168 -12.04 13.17 -15.76
N PHE A 169 -13.05 12.43 -16.20
CA PHE A 169 -12.94 11.01 -16.54
C PHE A 169 -12.83 10.78 -18.04
N SER A 170 -11.96 9.86 -18.44
CA SER A 170 -11.87 9.38 -19.83
C SER A 170 -12.74 8.13 -20.05
N SER A 171 -12.81 7.66 -21.30
CA SER A 171 -13.45 6.39 -21.65
C SER A 171 -12.63 5.14 -21.26
N ASP A 172 -11.44 5.34 -20.69
CA ASP A 172 -10.58 4.26 -20.24
C ASP A 172 -10.93 3.85 -18.81
N VAL A 173 -10.67 2.59 -18.51
CA VAL A 173 -10.94 1.97 -17.21
C VAL A 173 -9.63 1.45 -16.62
N ILE A 174 -9.43 1.74 -15.35
CA ILE A 174 -8.37 1.17 -14.53
C ILE A 174 -8.91 -0.02 -13.75
N MET A 175 -8.35 -1.20 -14.00
CA MET A 175 -8.64 -2.42 -13.24
C MET A 175 -7.47 -2.74 -12.31
N LYS A 176 -7.74 -2.95 -11.02
CA LYS A 176 -6.70 -3.22 -10.00
C LYS A 176 -7.23 -4.03 -8.82
N ASP A 177 -6.31 -4.63 -8.06
CA ASP A 177 -6.66 -5.36 -6.83
C ASP A 177 -7.29 -4.41 -5.78
N LYS A 178 -8.47 -4.79 -5.30
CA LYS A 178 -9.24 -4.15 -4.24
C LYS A 178 -8.38 -3.87 -3.01
N PHE A 179 -7.49 -4.82 -2.66
CA PHE A 179 -6.59 -4.73 -1.50
C PHE A 179 -5.11 -4.55 -1.91
N GLY A 180 -4.85 -4.18 -3.17
CA GLY A 180 -3.50 -3.98 -3.72
C GLY A 180 -2.85 -2.66 -3.30
N SER A 181 -1.52 -2.58 -3.42
CA SER A 181 -0.72 -1.39 -3.11
C SER A 181 0.53 -1.30 -3.99
N GLY A 182 0.99 -0.09 -4.30
CA GLY A 182 2.31 0.14 -4.91
C GLY A 182 2.41 -0.25 -6.39
N GLY A 183 1.40 0.06 -7.20
CA GLY A 183 1.51 -0.06 -8.66
C GLY A 183 1.40 -1.45 -9.28
N ASN A 184 1.46 -2.49 -8.47
CA ASN A 184 1.43 -3.88 -8.95
C ASN A 184 0.04 -4.30 -9.40
N GLY A 185 -0.05 -4.93 -10.57
CA GLY A 185 -1.30 -5.46 -11.11
C GLY A 185 -2.35 -4.37 -11.37
N ILE A 186 -1.91 -3.20 -11.84
CA ILE A 186 -2.78 -2.13 -12.31
C ILE A 186 -2.79 -2.19 -13.84
N TYR A 187 -3.99 -2.29 -14.40
CA TYR A 187 -4.18 -2.45 -15.84
C TYR A 187 -5.09 -1.36 -16.37
N LYS A 188 -4.81 -0.89 -17.58
CA LYS A 188 -5.63 0.10 -18.30
C LYS A 188 -6.27 -0.55 -19.52
N PHE A 189 -7.57 -0.34 -19.69
CA PHE A 189 -8.36 -0.86 -20.81
C PHE A 189 -9.29 0.21 -21.36
N ARG A 190 -9.77 0.02 -22.59
CA ARG A 190 -10.99 0.68 -23.05
C ARG A 190 -12.19 0.03 -22.34
N ILE A 191 -13.24 0.78 -22.02
CA ILE A 191 -14.41 0.24 -21.31
C ILE A 191 -15.14 -0.89 -22.05
N ASN A 192 -14.96 -0.96 -23.37
CA ASN A 192 -15.53 -2.01 -24.23
C ASN A 192 -14.62 -3.24 -24.37
N ASP A 193 -13.38 -3.21 -23.88
CA ASP A 193 -12.40 -4.31 -23.97
C ASP A 193 -12.59 -5.37 -22.87
N ARG A 194 -13.86 -5.71 -22.60
CA ARG A 194 -14.29 -6.51 -21.44
C ARG A 194 -13.75 -7.93 -21.49
N ALA A 195 -13.61 -8.51 -22.68
CA ALA A 195 -13.03 -9.84 -22.86
C ALA A 195 -11.55 -9.89 -22.42
N ARG A 196 -10.77 -8.84 -22.72
CA ARG A 196 -9.37 -8.75 -22.29
C ARG A 196 -9.25 -8.52 -20.79
N MET A 197 -10.15 -7.73 -20.21
CA MET A 197 -10.24 -7.54 -18.75
C MET A 197 -10.44 -8.89 -18.04
N VAL A 198 -11.39 -9.70 -18.52
CA VAL A 198 -11.64 -11.06 -17.99
C VAL A 198 -10.42 -11.96 -18.15
N SER A 199 -9.77 -11.95 -19.32
CA SER A 199 -8.56 -12.74 -19.56
C SER A 199 -7.44 -12.42 -18.56
N VAL A 200 -7.21 -11.12 -18.28
CA VAL A 200 -6.24 -10.67 -17.28
C VAL A 200 -6.66 -11.09 -15.87
N ALA A 201 -7.93 -10.92 -15.52
CA ALA A 201 -8.44 -11.27 -14.20
C ALA A 201 -8.27 -12.77 -13.91
N LYS A 202 -8.53 -13.63 -14.90
CA LYS A 202 -8.35 -15.09 -14.82
C LYS A 202 -6.90 -15.52 -14.63
N LYS A 203 -5.90 -14.74 -15.05
CA LYS A 203 -4.47 -15.04 -14.77
C LYS A 203 -4.10 -14.92 -13.29
N HIS A 204 -4.90 -14.19 -12.51
CA HIS A 204 -4.68 -14.00 -11.07
C HIS A 204 -5.99 -14.22 -10.30
N PRO A 205 -6.48 -15.47 -10.22
CA PRO A 205 -7.81 -15.78 -9.70
C PRO A 205 -7.97 -15.52 -8.19
N LYS A 206 -6.87 -15.30 -7.47
CA LYS A 206 -6.87 -14.97 -6.04
C LYS A 206 -7.04 -13.47 -5.76
N SER A 207 -6.99 -12.63 -6.79
CA SER A 207 -7.21 -11.19 -6.67
C SER A 207 -8.70 -10.87 -6.73
N THR A 208 -9.16 -9.97 -5.87
CA THR A 208 -10.47 -9.36 -5.98
C THR A 208 -10.30 -8.04 -6.71
N TYR A 209 -10.94 -7.86 -7.86
CA TYR A 209 -10.74 -6.67 -8.68
C TYR A 209 -11.77 -5.59 -8.39
N ILE A 210 -11.32 -4.34 -8.49
CA ILE A 210 -12.18 -3.18 -8.70
C ILE A 210 -11.86 -2.56 -10.07
N ILE A 211 -12.82 -1.80 -10.58
CA ILE A 211 -12.65 -0.89 -11.72
C ILE A 211 -12.97 0.55 -11.33
N GLN A 212 -12.25 1.48 -11.94
CA GLN A 212 -12.41 2.94 -11.78
C GLN A 212 -12.24 3.61 -13.15
N PRO A 213 -12.87 4.76 -13.45
CA PRO A 213 -12.51 5.54 -14.62
C PRO A 213 -11.04 5.95 -14.55
N PHE A 214 -10.41 6.06 -15.72
CA PHE A 214 -9.13 6.73 -15.82
C PHE A 214 -9.35 8.25 -15.74
N VAL A 215 -8.65 8.89 -14.81
CA VAL A 215 -8.75 10.34 -14.61
C VAL A 215 -7.76 11.04 -15.54
N LYS A 216 -8.23 12.10 -16.22
CA LYS A 216 -7.47 12.92 -17.17
C LYS A 216 -6.53 13.89 -16.46
N PHE A 217 -5.52 13.35 -15.78
CA PHE A 217 -4.46 14.18 -15.16
C PHE A 217 -3.38 14.65 -16.16
N ASP A 218 -3.47 14.22 -17.42
CA ASP A 218 -2.55 14.53 -18.52
C ASP A 218 -2.78 15.91 -19.17
N THR A 219 -3.85 16.62 -18.80
CA THR A 219 -4.20 17.92 -19.40
C THR A 219 -4.03 19.11 -18.46
N GLY A 220 -3.83 18.89 -17.16
CA GLY A 220 -3.85 19.95 -16.15
C GLY A 220 -2.50 20.30 -15.51
N PHE A 221 -1.47 19.46 -15.64
CA PHE A 221 -0.19 19.67 -14.95
C PHE A 221 1.01 19.50 -15.89
N LEU A 222 1.60 20.63 -16.30
CA LEU A 222 2.87 20.68 -17.04
C LEU A 222 4.04 20.71 -16.04
N PHE A 223 4.82 19.62 -15.98
CA PHE A 223 6.07 19.60 -15.22
C PHE A 223 7.25 19.64 -16.17
N LYS A 224 8.01 20.76 -16.17
CA LYS A 224 9.17 20.95 -17.07
C LYS A 224 8.80 20.70 -18.54
N ASP A 225 7.69 21.29 -18.99
CA ASP A 225 7.17 21.20 -20.36
C ASP A 225 6.78 19.79 -20.86
N ASN A 226 6.73 18.80 -19.96
CA ASN A 226 6.26 17.46 -20.29
C ASN A 226 4.79 17.27 -19.90
N LEU A 227 4.00 16.80 -20.88
CA LEU A 227 2.61 16.38 -20.74
C LEU A 227 2.58 14.87 -20.48
N GLU A 228 2.83 14.48 -19.24
CA GLU A 228 2.79 13.09 -18.81
C GLU A 228 1.77 12.93 -17.68
N SER A 229 1.29 11.71 -17.46
CA SER A 229 0.40 11.44 -16.32
C SER A 229 1.13 11.81 -15.02
N ALA A 230 0.48 12.61 -14.17
CA ALA A 230 1.03 13.01 -12.89
C ALA A 230 0.10 12.61 -11.74
N ASP A 231 0.69 12.34 -10.58
CA ASP A 231 -0.04 12.26 -9.32
C ASP A 231 0.55 13.20 -8.27
N ILE A 232 -0.34 13.69 -7.40
CA ILE A 232 0.06 14.49 -6.25
C ILE A 232 0.06 13.55 -5.05
N ARG A 233 1.22 13.39 -4.42
CA ARG A 233 1.33 12.69 -3.14
C ARG A 233 1.21 13.71 -2.01
N LEU A 234 0.23 13.51 -1.15
CA LEU A 234 0.07 14.21 0.12
C LEU A 234 0.40 13.26 1.27
N ILE A 235 1.23 13.70 2.20
CA ILE A 235 1.57 12.97 3.43
C ILE A 235 0.97 13.73 4.61
N PHE A 236 0.12 13.04 5.37
CA PHE A 236 -0.55 13.60 6.53
C PHE A 236 0.00 13.02 7.83
N LEU A 237 0.13 13.88 8.84
CA LEU A 237 0.43 13.49 10.22
C LEU A 237 -0.37 14.37 11.17
N GLY A 238 -1.14 13.75 12.08
CA GLY A 238 -1.95 14.49 13.07
C GLY A 238 -2.94 15.49 12.45
N GLY A 239 -3.52 15.15 11.29
CA GLY A 239 -4.46 16.02 10.57
C GLY A 239 -3.82 17.15 9.75
N LYS A 240 -2.49 17.23 9.68
CA LYS A 240 -1.76 18.25 8.91
C LYS A 240 -1.02 17.64 7.73
N ILE A 241 -0.96 18.35 6.60
CA ILE A 241 -0.06 17.99 5.50
C ILE A 241 1.36 18.33 5.94
N VAL A 242 2.21 17.31 6.06
CA VAL A 242 3.63 17.48 6.45
C VAL A 242 4.57 17.44 5.26
N GLN A 243 4.12 16.87 4.14
CA GLN A 243 4.88 16.84 2.89
C GLN A 243 3.92 16.68 1.71
N SER A 244 4.25 17.35 0.61
CA SER A 244 3.65 17.13 -0.70
C SER A 244 4.74 17.02 -1.75
N TYR A 245 4.50 16.18 -2.76
CA TYR A 245 5.36 16.12 -3.94
C TYR A 245 4.58 15.53 -5.11
N ILE A 246 5.10 15.75 -6.31
CA ILE A 246 4.48 15.31 -7.55
C ILE A 246 5.29 14.14 -8.08
N ARG A 247 4.61 13.08 -8.50
CA ARG A 247 5.22 11.98 -9.24
C ARG A 247 4.71 12.01 -10.65
N VAL A 248 5.62 11.90 -11.60
CA VAL A 248 5.32 11.92 -13.02
C VAL A 248 5.58 10.51 -13.54
N ALA A 249 4.63 9.95 -14.28
CA ALA A 249 4.82 8.66 -14.90
C ALA A 249 5.99 8.71 -15.90
N LYS A 250 6.70 7.58 -16.04
CA LYS A 250 7.68 7.44 -17.11
C LYS A 250 6.97 7.47 -18.46
N THR A 251 7.66 7.98 -19.48
CA THR A 251 7.15 7.98 -20.86
C THR A 251 6.64 6.61 -21.28
N GLY A 252 5.38 6.56 -21.72
CA GLY A 252 4.69 5.33 -22.11
C GLY A 252 4.04 4.54 -20.97
N ASP A 253 4.14 5.01 -19.72
CA ASP A 253 3.42 4.47 -18.56
C ASP A 253 2.39 5.50 -18.05
N PHE A 254 1.33 5.03 -17.40
CA PHE A 254 0.33 5.89 -16.74
C PHE A 254 0.46 5.84 -15.21
N ARG A 255 1.32 4.96 -14.69
CA ARG A 255 1.48 4.72 -13.26
C ARG A 255 2.60 5.60 -12.69
N CYS A 256 2.22 6.50 -11.81
CA CYS A 256 3.12 7.46 -11.17
C CYS A 256 3.78 6.87 -9.90
N ASN A 257 4.38 5.68 -9.97
CA ASN A 257 4.95 5.00 -8.79
C ASN A 257 6.45 5.25 -8.56
N GLU A 258 7.10 5.98 -9.45
CA GLU A 258 8.54 6.26 -9.44
C GLU A 258 8.80 7.76 -9.55
#